data_AF-A0A377K129-F1
#
_entry.id   AF-A0A377K129-F1
#
_cell.length_a   1.000
_cell.length_b   1.000
_cell.length_c   1.000
_cell.angle_alpha   90.00
_cell.angle_beta   90.00
_cell.angle_gamma   90.00
#
_symmetry.space_group_name_H-M   'P 1'
#
loop_
_entity.id
_entity.type
_entity.pdbx_description
1 polymer ?
#
loop_
_entity_poly.entity_id
_entity_poly.type
_entity_poly.pdbx_seq_one_letter_code
_entity_poly.pdbx_strand_id
1 'polypeptide(L)' 'MSKVFTIGEILVEIMASKIGQPFDQPGIWNGPYPSGAPAIFIDQVTRLGVSVRHH' A
#
# COMPACT_ATOMS: atom_id res chain seq x y z
N MET A 1 21.49 -17.62 2.27
CA MET A 1 21.05 -16.39 2.98
C MET A 1 19.56 -16.51 3.27
N SER A 2 19.12 -16.16 4.48
CA SER A 2 17.69 -16.16 4.84
C SER A 2 16.95 -15.01 4.14
N LYS A 3 15.67 -15.22 3.81
CA LYS A 3 14.78 -14.22 3.19
C LYS A 3 13.42 -14.24 3.86
N VAL A 4 12.84 -13.07 4.08
CA VAL A 4 11.45 -12.92 4.52
C VAL A 4 10.54 -12.93 3.30
N PHE A 5 9.48 -13.72 3.35
CA PHE A 5 8.47 -13.81 2.31
C PHE A 5 7.12 -13.36 2.85
N THR A 6 6.36 -12.66 2.01
CA THR A 6 4.92 -12.44 2.22
C THR A 6 4.17 -12.74 0.93
N ILE A 7 2.87 -13.02 1.05
CA ILE A 7 1.95 -13.28 -0.05
C ILE A 7 0.63 -12.60 0.25
N GLY A 8 0.01 -12.01 -0.76
CA GLY A 8 -1.32 -11.44 -0.69
C GLY A 8 -1.48 -10.24 -1.60
N GLU A 9 -2.41 -9.34 -1.28
CA GLU A 9 -2.80 -8.26 -2.16
C GLU A 9 -1.74 -7.16 -2.28
N ILE A 10 -1.61 -6.63 -3.50
CA ILE A 10 -0.96 -5.36 -3.80
C ILE A 10 -2.01 -4.52 -4.53
N LEU A 11 -2.26 -3.32 -4.02
CA LEU A 11 -3.23 -2.40 -4.60
C LEU A 11 -2.76 -0.96 -4.44
N VAL A 12 -3.56 -0.02 -4.94
CA VAL A 12 -3.35 1.41 -4.70
C VAL A 12 -4.53 1.98 -3.94
N GLU A 13 -4.25 2.91 -3.03
CA GLU A 13 -5.27 3.72 -2.39
C GLU A 13 -5.42 5.07 -3.11
N ILE A 14 -6.67 5.48 -3.27
CA ILE A 14 -7.09 6.79 -3.79
C ILE A 14 -7.94 7.43 -2.70
N MET A 15 -7.42 8.50 -2.08
CA MET A 15 -8.02 9.11 -0.90
C MET A 15 -8.84 10.33 -1.26
N ALA A 16 -10.02 10.49 -0.64
CA ALA A 16 -10.77 11.73 -0.70
C ALA A 16 -9.91 12.91 -0.24
N SER A 17 -9.93 14.02 -0.97
CA SER A 17 -9.14 15.21 -0.60
C SER A 17 -9.68 15.96 0.63
N LYS A 18 -10.95 15.72 0.99
CA LYS A 18 -11.65 16.37 2.10
C LYS A 18 -12.41 15.34 2.94
N ILE A 19 -12.51 15.60 4.23
CA ILE A 19 -13.36 14.82 5.15
C ILE A 19 -14.82 14.92 4.68
N GLY A 20 -15.50 13.77 4.59
CA GLY A 20 -16.91 13.71 4.20
C GLY A 20 -17.18 13.86 2.69
N GLN A 21 -16.16 13.82 1.83
CA GLN A 21 -16.36 13.81 0.38
C GLN A 21 -17.11 12.53 -0.06
N PRO A 22 -18.27 12.64 -0.74
CA PRO A 22 -19.03 11.47 -1.17
C PRO A 22 -18.43 10.85 -2.44
N PHE A 23 -18.83 9.60 -2.73
CA PHE A 23 -18.38 8.88 -3.94
C PHE A 23 -19.27 9.11 -5.17
N ASP A 24 -20.51 9.57 -4.98
CA ASP A 24 -21.51 9.77 -6.05
C ASP A 24 -21.55 11.20 -6.59
N GLN A 25 -20.58 12.05 -6.19
CA GLN A 25 -20.41 13.40 -6.71
C GLN A 25 -18.97 13.67 -7.17
N PRO A 26 -18.75 14.53 -8.18
CA PRO A 26 -17.41 14.92 -8.58
C PRO A 26 -16.62 15.57 -7.43
N GLY A 27 -15.32 15.26 -7.33
CA GLY A 27 -14.44 15.78 -6.29
C GLY A 27 -12.96 15.57 -6.62
N ILE A 28 -12.07 16.13 -5.79
CA ILE A 28 -10.61 15.96 -5.93
C ILE A 28 -10.18 14.75 -5.10
N TRP A 29 -9.26 13.95 -5.65
CA TRP A 29 -8.74 12.73 -5.04
C TRP A 29 -7.21 12.74 -5.05
N ASN A 30 -6.60 12.23 -3.97
CA ASN A 30 -5.16 12.16 -3.78
C ASN A 30 -4.67 10.72 -3.97
N GLY A 31 -3.60 10.52 -4.75
CA GLY A 31 -3.02 9.21 -5.04
C GLY A 31 -2.53 9.11 -6.49
N PRO A 32 -2.20 7.90 -6.98
CA PRO A 32 -2.24 6.61 -6.28
C PRO A 32 -1.14 6.46 -5.24
N TYR A 33 -1.48 5.91 -4.06
CA TYR A 33 -0.52 5.49 -3.05
C TYR A 33 -0.39 3.96 -3.05
N PRO A 34 0.83 3.39 -3.13
CA PRO A 34 1.02 1.96 -2.95
C PRO A 34 0.47 1.49 -1.59
N SER A 35 -0.35 0.45 -1.59
CA SER A 35 -1.01 -0.06 -0.39
C SER A 35 -1.30 -1.57 -0.50
N GLY A 36 -2.04 -2.11 0.46
CA GLY A 36 -2.21 -3.55 0.70
C GLY A 36 -1.37 -3.99 1.90
N ALA A 37 -1.97 -4.74 2.82
CA ALA A 37 -1.30 -5.07 4.09
C ALA A 37 0.00 -5.88 3.90
N PRO A 38 0.05 -6.90 3.02
CA PRO A 38 1.29 -7.62 2.69
C PRO A 38 2.35 -6.71 2.05
N ALA A 39 1.94 -5.82 1.15
CA ALA A 39 2.83 -4.88 0.47
C ALA A 39 3.48 -3.89 1.46
N ILE A 40 2.69 -3.34 2.38
CA ILE A 40 3.17 -2.41 3.42
C ILE A 40 4.12 -3.14 4.37
N PHE A 41 3.79 -4.37 4.79
CA PHE A 41 4.64 -5.18 5.64
C PHE A 41 6.02 -5.42 5.00
N ILE A 42 6.06 -5.87 3.75
CA ILE A 42 7.33 -6.22 3.10
C ILE A 42 8.20 -4.99 2.79
N ASP A 43 7.59 -3.83 2.52
CA ASP A 43 8.31 -2.56 2.38
C ASP A 43 9.06 -2.21 3.67
N GLN A 44 8.39 -2.30 4.83
CA GLN A 44 9.03 -2.03 6.12
C GLN A 44 10.15 -3.02 6.44
N VAL A 45 9.95 -4.31 6.19
CA VAL A 45 11.01 -5.33 6.39
C VAL A 45 12.25 -5.01 5.53
N THR A 46 12.05 -4.56 4.29
CA THR A 46 13.15 -4.18 3.40
C THR A 46 13.90 -2.94 3.88
N ARG A 47 13.17 -1.92 4.36
CA ARG A 47 13.76 -0.69 4.92
C ARG A 47 14.63 -0.94 6.15
N LEU A 48 14.37 -2.03 6.89
CA LEU A 48 15.19 -2.49 8.01
C LEU A 48 16.45 -3.26 7.57
N GLY A 49 16.73 -3.37 6.26
CA GLY A 49 17.93 -4.01 5.71
C GLY A 49 17.83 -5.52 5.56
N VAL A 50 16.64 -6.11 5.71
CA VAL A 50 16.43 -7.56 5.56
C VAL A 50 16.15 -7.90 4.09
N SER A 51 16.70 -9.01 3.60
CA SER A 51 16.41 -9.50 2.24
C SER A 51 14.98 -10.06 2.16
N VAL A 52 14.19 -9.59 1.19
CA VAL A 52 12.78 -9.94 1.05
C VAL A 52 12.39 -10.56 -0.30
N ARG A 53 11.19 -11.13 -0.36
CA ARG A 53 10.41 -11.36 -1.59
C ARG A 53 8.92 -11.21 -1.31
N HIS A 54 8.17 -10.64 -2.25
CA HIS A 54 6.71 -10.67 -2.26
C HIS A 54 6.25 -11.55 -3.42
N HIS A 55 5.16 -12.31 -3.25
CA HIS A 55 4.51 -13.03 -4.35
C HIS A 55 3.07 -12.60 -4.54
#